data_AF-A0A956MUU7-F1
#
_entry.id   AF-A0A956MUU7-F1
#
_cell.length_a   1.000
_cell.length_b   1.000
_cell.length_c   1.000
_cell.angle_alpha   90.00
_cell.angle_beta   90.00
_cell.angle_gamma   90.00
#
_symmetry.space_group_name_H-M   'P 1'
#
loop_
_entity.id
_entity.type
_entity.pdbx_description
1 polymer ?
#
loop_
_entity_poly.entity_id
_entity_poly.type
_entity_poly.pdbx_seq_one_letter_code
_entity_poly.pdbx_strand_id
1 'polypeptide(L)' 'MPCPDKIDQICTELGVDLDSEVCQALRSHLEECPDCKAYVDSLRKTVYLYRQLPGMLPSQAASAKLFKSLDLE' A
#
# COMPACT_ATOMS: atom_id res chain seq x y z
N MET A 1 11.74 16.58 -6.98
CA MET A 1 10.53 16.43 -7.82
C MET A 1 9.45 15.68 -7.05
N PRO A 2 8.24 16.24 -6.90
CA PRO A 2 7.05 15.45 -6.54
C PRO A 2 6.76 14.51 -7.72
N CYS A 3 6.57 13.22 -7.42
CA CYS A 3 6.13 12.25 -8.43
C CYS A 3 4.67 11.94 -8.12
N PRO A 4 3.70 12.44 -8.89
CA PRO A 4 2.28 12.17 -8.66
C PRO A 4 1.97 10.66 -8.62
N ASP A 5 2.63 9.86 -9.47
CA ASP A 5 2.53 8.39 -9.50
C ASP A 5 2.76 7.73 -8.12
N LYS A 6 3.58 8.37 -7.27
CA LYS A 6 3.95 7.86 -5.96
C LYS A 6 2.92 8.16 -4.90
N ILE A 7 1.91 8.98 -5.12
CA ILE A 7 0.87 9.18 -4.09
C ILE A 7 -0.36 8.32 -4.36
N ASP A 8 -0.70 8.12 -5.63
CA ASP A 8 -1.76 7.19 -6.03
C ASP A 8 -1.48 5.79 -5.49
N GLN A 9 -0.21 5.38 -5.53
CA GLN A 9 0.24 4.11 -4.97
C GLN A 9 0.09 4.04 -3.43
N ILE A 10 0.23 5.16 -2.70
CA ILE A 10 0.03 5.20 -1.23
C ILE A 10 -1.44 5.03 -0.89
N CYS A 11 -2.32 5.79 -1.55
CA CYS A 11 -3.75 5.70 -1.28
C CYS A 11 -4.29 4.31 -1.64
N THR A 12 -3.79 3.72 -2.73
CA THR A 12 -4.07 2.32 -3.09
C THR A 12 -3.58 1.34 -2.02
N GLU A 13 -2.34 1.51 -1.54
CA GLU A 13 -1.76 0.64 -0.49
C GLU A 13 -2.48 0.76 0.86
N LEU A 14 -3.06 1.93 1.15
CA LEU A 14 -3.87 2.17 2.35
C LEU A 14 -5.32 1.69 2.21
N GLY A 15 -5.72 1.18 1.02
CA GLY A 15 -7.08 0.71 0.76
C GLY A 15 -8.12 1.84 0.78
N VAL A 16 -7.69 3.09 0.62
CA VAL A 16 -8.57 4.25 0.59
C VAL A 16 -8.92 4.55 -0.85
N ASP A 17 -10.19 4.88 -1.11
CA ASP A 17 -10.61 5.35 -2.43
C ASP A 17 -9.70 6.51 -2.88
N LEU A 18 -9.19 6.40 -4.11
CA LEU A 18 -8.31 7.39 -4.71
C LEU A 18 -9.01 8.74 -4.81
N ASP A 19 -10.33 8.78 -4.94
CA ASP A 19 -11.09 10.03 -5.04
C ASP A 19 -11.54 10.59 -3.68
N SER A 20 -11.18 9.92 -2.57
CA SER A 20 -11.51 10.41 -1.24
C SER A 20 -10.83 11.75 -0.92
N GLU A 21 -11.54 12.59 -0.17
CA GLU A 21 -11.01 13.85 0.36
C GLU A 21 -9.70 13.65 1.15
N VAL A 22 -9.60 12.51 1.86
CA VAL A 22 -8.41 12.12 2.61
C VAL A 22 -7.22 11.88 1.68
N CYS A 23 -7.42 11.18 0.56
CA CYS A 23 -6.34 10.94 -0.40
C CYS A 23 -5.90 12.23 -1.11
N GLN A 24 -6.84 13.13 -1.40
CA GLN A 24 -6.51 14.45 -1.96
C GLN A 24 -5.71 15.32 -0.97
N ALA A 25 -6.14 15.39 0.30
CA ALA A 25 -5.44 16.14 1.34
C ALA A 25 -4.03 15.57 1.59
N LEU A 26 -3.88 14.24 1.58
CA LEU A 26 -2.59 13.58 1.69
C LEU A 26 -1.68 13.89 0.49
N ARG A 27 -2.25 13.94 -0.72
CA ARG A 27 -1.54 14.37 -1.94
C ARG A 27 -0.94 15.76 -1.79
N SER A 28 -1.76 16.74 -1.47
CA SER A 28 -1.31 18.12 -1.28
C SER A 28 -0.23 18.22 -0.19
N HIS A 29 -0.42 17.53 0.94
CA HIS A 29 0.55 17.56 2.02
C HIS A 29 1.93 16.99 1.63
N LEU A 30 1.97 15.89 0.87
CA LEU A 30 3.22 15.25 0.45
C LEU A 30 3.92 16.01 -0.69
N GLU A 31 3.22 16.89 -1.40
CA GLU A 31 3.83 17.84 -2.34
C GLU A 31 4.56 18.98 -1.63
N GLU A 32 4.02 19.43 -0.50
CA GLU A 32 4.51 20.60 0.24
C GLU A 32 5.50 20.24 1.37
N CYS A 33 5.40 19.05 1.96
CA CYS A 33 6.19 18.65 3.13
C CYS A 33 7.30 17.62 2.79
N PRO A 34 8.59 18.03 2.76
CA PRO A 34 9.70 17.13 2.46
C PRO A 34 9.92 16.06 3.55
N ASP A 35 9.64 16.36 4.81
CA ASP A 35 9.83 15.42 5.93
C ASP A 35 8.83 14.27 5.85
N CYS A 36 7.55 14.57 5.61
CA CYS A 36 6.53 13.55 5.45
C CYS A 36 6.77 12.70 4.21
N LYS A 37 7.31 13.28 3.14
CA LYS A 37 7.74 12.53 1.96
C LYS A 37 8.88 11.55 2.29
N ALA A 38 9.90 12.00 3.01
CA ALA A 38 10.99 11.13 3.45
C ALA A 38 10.50 10.00 4.37
N TYR A 39 9.55 10.31 5.26
CA TYR A 39 8.92 9.34 6.13
C TYR A 39 8.16 8.26 5.36
N VAL A 40 7.30 8.65 4.42
CA VAL A 40 6.57 7.72 3.53
C VAL A 40 7.54 6.86 2.73
N ASP A 41 8.60 7.44 2.18
CA ASP A 41 9.62 6.68 1.46
C ASP A 41 10.33 5.65 2.35
N SER A 42 10.53 5.97 3.64
CA SER A 42 11.09 5.01 4.61
C SER A 42 10.13 3.86 4.88
N LEU A 43 8.83 4.13 5.06
CA LEU A 43 7.81 3.11 5.27
C LEU A 43 7.72 2.15 4.08
N ARG A 44 7.79 2.68 2.86
CA ARG A 44 7.80 1.87 1.63
C ARG A 44 8.99 0.93 1.55
N LYS A 45 10.17 1.43 1.89
CA LYS A 45 11.38 0.60 1.95
C LYS A 45 11.22 -0.50 2.99
N THR A 46 10.64 -0.19 4.14
CA THR A 46 10.32 -1.19 5.17
C THR A 46 9.37 -2.26 4.62
N VAL A 47 8.24 -1.89 4.01
CA VAL A 47 7.30 -2.84 3.40
C VAL A 47 7.98 -3.69 2.33
N TYR A 48 8.79 -3.07 1.47
CA TYR A 48 9.58 -3.78 0.46
C TYR A 48 10.47 -4.84 1.10
N LEU A 49 11.25 -4.49 2.13
CA LEU A 49 12.12 -5.42 2.83
C LEU A 49 11.33 -6.58 3.47
N TYR A 50 10.18 -6.29 4.10
CA TYR A 50 9.31 -7.32 4.66
C TYR A 50 8.79 -8.30 3.60
N ARG A 51 8.44 -7.83 2.39
CA ARG A 51 8.01 -8.70 1.29
C ARG A 51 9.13 -9.60 0.75
N GLN A 52 10.40 -9.20 0.92
CA GLN A 52 11.55 -10.03 0.54
C GLN A 52 11.89 -11.11 1.58
N LEU A 53 11.34 -11.01 2.80
CA LEU A 53 11.53 -12.07 3.78
C LEU A 53 10.82 -13.34 3.28
N PRO A 54 11.41 -14.54 3.50
CA PRO A 54 10.74 -15.80 3.19
C PRO A 54 9.44 -15.86 3.99
N GLY A 55 8.33 -15.62 3.29
CA GLY A 55 7.00 -15.64 3.88
C GLY A 55 6.59 -17.06 4.21
N MET A 56 5.92 -17.24 5.34
CA MET A 56 5.13 -18.44 5.56
C MET A 56 3.92 -18.36 4.62
N LEU A 57 3.97 -19.11 3.51
CA LEU A 57 2.80 -19.29 2.68
C LEU A 57 1.68 -19.90 3.55
N PRO A 58 0.43 -19.44 3.41
CA PRO A 58 -0.70 -20.09 4.05
C PRO A 58 -0.72 -21.57 3.64
N SER A 59 -1.11 -22.44 4.55
CA SER A 59 -1.26 -23.86 4.23
C SER A 59 -2.25 -24.01 3.06
N GLN A 60 -2.08 -25.04 2.24
CA GLN A 60 -3.04 -25.32 1.14
C GLN A 60 -4.50 -25.32 1.62
N ALA A 61 -4.74 -25.83 2.84
CA ALA A 61 -6.07 -25.83 3.45
C ALA A 61 -6.62 -24.42 3.72
N ALA A 62 -5.77 -23.48 4.15
CA ALA A 62 -6.16 -22.09 4.34
C ALA A 62 -6.44 -21.41 2.98
N SER A 63 -5.59 -21.65 1.97
CA SER A 63 -5.78 -21.12 0.62
C SER A 63 -7.07 -21.63 -0.03
N ALA A 64 -7.34 -22.94 0.03
CA ALA A 64 -8.56 -23.53 -0.53
C ALA A 64 -9.84 -22.96 0.11
N LYS A 65 -9.85 -22.79 1.44
CA LYS A 65 -10.97 -22.13 2.13
C LYS A 65 -11.17 -20.68 1.67
N LEU A 66 -10.08 -19.95 1.40
CA LEU A 66 -10.13 -18.59 0.91
C LEU A 66 -10.74 -18.53 -0.50
N PHE A 67 -10.25 -19.34 -1.44
CA PHE A 67 -10.76 -19.37 -2.82
C PHE A 67 -12.25 -19.69 -2.88
N LYS A 68 -12.69 -20.67 -2.09
CA LYS A 68 -14.12 -21.01 -1.96
C LYS A 68 -14.97 -19.88 -1.39
N SER A 69 -14.42 -19.11 -0.44
CA SER A 69 -15.16 -17.99 0.18
C SER A 69 -15.24 -16.76 -0.71
N LEU A 70 -14.39 -16.67 -1.74
CA LEU A 70 -14.34 -15.58 -2.71
C LEU A 70 -15.04 -15.93 -4.04
N ASP A 71 -15.67 -17.12 -4.15
CA ASP A 71 -16.28 -17.64 -5.37
C ASP A 71 -15.32 -17.66 -6.57
N LEU A 72 -14.07 -18.04 -6.33
CA LEU A 72 -13.01 -18.13 -7.34
C LEU A 72 -12.69 -19.58 -7.76
N GLU A 73 -13.50 -20.56 -7.34
CA GLU A 73 -13.41 -21.99 -7.71
C GLU A 73 -14.50 -22.37 -8.73
#